data_AF-A0A1I7EPN3-F1
#
_entry.id   AF-A0A1I7EPN3-F1
#
_cell.length_a   1.000
_cell.length_b   1.000
_cell.length_c   1.000
_cell.angle_alpha   90.00
_cell.angle_beta   90.00
_cell.angle_gamma   90.00
#
_symmetry.space_group_name_H-M   'P 1'
#
loop_
_entity.id
_entity.type
_entity.pdbx_description
1 polymer ?
#
loop_
_entity_poly.entity_id
_entity_poly.type
_entity_poly.pdbx_seq_one_letter_code
_entity_poly.pdbx_strand_id
1 'polypeptide(L)'
;MVNIGNNCFILTRKHDACLWQQPRTMNLNDILDNVRDPYDRKARTFPGLLTVLPLLVPLLWIFGPKSPVLTSLLGLVAGCGAIYALGSVARGRGKRLEDKLVKDWGGMPTTLILRHRDTFLDGVSKKRYHDEIKAKLKIVVPTAGEEAENPGAADDTYIGATRHLRELTRGKANALLLKENIAYGFHRNMLAMRPVGMLTCLLGIVLGLLLSKIAQIRPLKFDADNLLSPGAAGGMTLVVAIALLFFWWHFNDDQVRRMGYVYAERLFESMKSLPTKRQNKAEKPLQGEASEGAKT
;
A
#
# COMPACT_ATOMS: atom_id res chain seq x y z
N MET A 1 -52.20 -21.04 2.26
CA MET A 1 -51.55 -22.34 2.49
C MET A 1 -50.07 -22.21 2.14
N VAL A 2 -49.23 -22.68 3.04
CA VAL A 2 -47.75 -22.71 3.05
C VAL A 2 -47.25 -23.81 2.09
N ASN A 3 -46.10 -23.63 1.40
CA ASN A 3 -44.84 -24.38 1.67
C ASN A 3 -43.74 -24.27 0.57
N ILE A 4 -42.60 -23.68 0.97
CA ILE A 4 -41.16 -24.03 0.81
C ILE A 4 -40.67 -24.88 -0.38
N GLY A 5 -39.52 -24.49 -0.98
CA GLY A 5 -38.61 -25.45 -1.63
C GLY A 5 -37.45 -24.95 -2.52
N ASN A 6 -36.31 -24.62 -1.89
CA ASN A 6 -34.90 -24.96 -2.25
C ASN A 6 -34.20 -24.62 -3.60
N ASN A 7 -32.97 -24.09 -3.40
CA ASN A 7 -31.68 -24.38 -4.08
C ASN A 7 -31.40 -23.81 -5.49
N CYS A 8 -30.17 -23.45 -5.90
CA CYS A 8 -28.84 -23.25 -5.31
C CYS A 8 -27.88 -22.97 -6.51
N PHE A 9 -27.03 -21.93 -6.44
CA PHE A 9 -25.77 -21.70 -7.20
C PHE A 9 -25.85 -21.64 -8.75
N ILE A 10 -25.22 -20.71 -9.48
CA ILE A 10 -23.80 -20.39 -9.57
C ILE A 10 -23.69 -18.92 -10.04
N LEU A 11 -23.22 -18.00 -9.20
CA LEU A 11 -22.75 -16.69 -9.68
C LEU A 11 -21.25 -16.78 -9.91
N THR A 12 -20.89 -16.87 -11.19
CA THR A 12 -19.53 -16.88 -11.69
C THR A 12 -18.75 -15.66 -11.23
N ARG A 13 -17.68 -15.93 -10.46
CA ARG A 13 -16.51 -15.06 -10.27
C ARG A 13 -16.04 -14.49 -11.62
N LYS A 14 -16.41 -13.25 -11.96
CA LYS A 14 -15.65 -12.50 -13.00
C LYS A 14 -15.82 -10.98 -13.02
N HIS A 15 -16.70 -10.38 -12.21
CA HIS A 15 -17.02 -8.94 -12.36
C HIS A 15 -16.31 -7.96 -11.41
N ASP A 16 -15.62 -8.40 -10.35
CA ASP A 16 -15.17 -7.45 -9.30
C ASP A 16 -13.69 -7.06 -9.34
N ALA A 17 -12.96 -7.44 -10.40
CA ALA A 17 -11.59 -6.95 -10.61
C ALA A 17 -11.52 -5.55 -11.27
N CYS A 18 -12.67 -4.96 -11.64
CA CYS A 18 -12.73 -3.79 -12.52
C CYS A 18 -13.38 -2.56 -11.86
N LEU A 19 -12.97 -2.19 -10.65
CA LEU A 19 -13.30 -0.87 -10.06
C LEU A 19 -12.08 -0.01 -9.72
N TRP A 20 -10.90 -0.34 -10.28
CA TRP A 20 -9.68 0.45 -10.10
C TRP A 20 -9.15 1.16 -11.37
N GLN A 21 -9.90 1.19 -12.47
CA GLN A 21 -9.51 1.96 -13.65
C GLN A 21 -10.74 2.61 -14.31
N GLN A 22 -11.18 3.74 -13.76
CA GLN A 22 -11.84 4.74 -14.60
C GLN A 22 -10.72 5.42 -15.41
N PRO A 23 -10.73 5.41 -16.75
CA PRO A 23 -9.73 6.12 -17.54
C PRO A 23 -10.01 7.62 -17.41
N ARG A 24 -9.46 8.27 -16.38
CA ARG A 24 -9.31 9.73 -16.42
C ARG A 24 -8.34 10.05 -17.54
N THR A 25 -8.76 10.88 -18.49
CA THR A 25 -7.84 11.62 -19.34
C THR A 25 -6.92 12.41 -18.41
N MET A 26 -5.67 11.97 -18.26
CA MET A 26 -4.69 12.65 -17.41
C MET A 26 -4.39 14.02 -18.02
N ASN A 27 -4.87 15.08 -17.38
CA ASN A 27 -4.46 16.44 -17.73
C ASN A 27 -3.08 16.73 -17.15
N LEU A 28 -2.34 17.68 -17.73
CA LEU A 28 -1.01 18.08 -17.27
C LEU A 28 -1.02 18.50 -15.78
N ASN A 29 -2.13 19.10 -15.33
CA ASN A 29 -2.36 19.46 -13.93
C ASN A 29 -2.51 18.24 -13.02
N ASP A 30 -3.16 17.16 -13.46
CA ASP A 30 -3.22 15.90 -12.69
C ASP A 30 -1.84 15.25 -12.56
N ILE A 31 -0.99 15.38 -13.58
CA ILE A 31 0.40 14.88 -13.54
C ILE A 31 1.22 15.73 -12.56
N LEU A 32 1.13 17.06 -12.64
CA LEU A 32 1.83 17.98 -11.73
C LEU A 32 1.36 17.83 -10.29
N ASP A 33 0.06 17.63 -10.05
CA ASP A 33 -0.49 17.41 -8.71
C ASP A 33 -0.10 16.04 -8.16
N ASN A 34 -0.07 14.98 -8.98
CA ASN A 34 0.47 13.68 -8.58
C ASN A 34 1.99 13.72 -8.31
N VAL A 35 2.76 14.52 -9.06
CA VAL A 35 4.19 14.76 -8.79
C VAL A 35 4.39 15.54 -7.49
N ARG A 36 3.44 16.42 -7.14
CA ARG A 36 3.49 17.27 -5.95
C ARG A 36 2.88 16.62 -4.70
N ASP A 37 2.07 15.57 -4.85
CA ASP A 37 1.47 14.84 -3.72
C ASP A 37 2.57 14.08 -2.93
N PRO A 38 2.76 14.39 -1.63
CA PRO A 38 3.66 13.65 -0.76
C PRO A 38 3.41 12.13 -0.75
N TYR A 39 2.16 11.71 -0.99
CA TYR A 39 1.75 10.32 -1.11
C TYR A 39 2.48 9.61 -2.26
N ASP A 40 2.45 10.20 -3.45
CA ASP A 40 3.00 9.60 -4.66
C ASP A 40 4.53 9.54 -4.59
N ARG A 41 5.17 10.62 -4.11
CA ARG A 41 6.63 10.68 -4.05
C ARG A 41 7.23 9.69 -3.04
N LYS A 42 6.67 9.62 -1.83
CA LYS A 42 7.22 8.75 -0.78
C LYS A 42 6.88 7.29 -1.02
N ALA A 43 5.62 6.96 -1.32
CA ALA A 43 5.22 5.56 -1.44
C ALA A 43 5.63 4.91 -2.76
N ARG A 44 5.83 5.68 -3.84
CA ARG A 44 5.97 5.12 -5.21
C ARG A 44 7.32 5.43 -5.85
N THR A 45 7.72 6.71 -5.87
CA THR A 45 8.92 7.15 -6.58
C THR A 45 10.21 6.66 -5.93
N PHE A 46 10.29 6.69 -4.61
CA PHE A 46 11.51 6.35 -3.88
C PHE A 46 11.96 4.88 -4.09
N PRO A 47 11.09 3.86 -3.99
CA PRO A 47 11.46 2.47 -4.33
C PRO A 47 12.03 2.31 -5.74
N GLY A 48 11.44 3.00 -6.71
CA GLY A 48 11.88 2.96 -8.10
C GLY A 48 13.27 3.59 -8.29
N LEU A 49 13.50 4.76 -7.69
CA LEU A 49 14.78 5.46 -7.78
C LEU A 49 15.93 4.66 -7.15
N LEU A 50 15.71 4.09 -5.96
CA LEU A 50 16.72 3.26 -5.29
C LEU A 50 17.10 2.02 -6.09
N THR A 51 16.19 1.52 -6.93
CA THR A 51 16.47 0.37 -7.79
C THR A 51 17.46 0.72 -8.90
N VAL A 52 17.41 1.93 -9.44
CA VAL A 52 18.25 2.35 -10.58
C VAL A 52 19.59 2.96 -10.12
N LEU A 53 19.62 3.51 -8.90
CA LEU A 53 20.77 4.24 -8.37
C LEU A 53 22.13 3.50 -8.46
N PRO A 54 22.25 2.20 -8.16
CA PRO A 54 23.52 1.47 -8.26
C PRO A 54 24.13 1.46 -9.68
N LEU A 55 23.30 1.57 -10.71
CA LEU A 55 23.74 1.59 -12.11
C LEU A 55 23.89 3.02 -12.63
N LEU A 56 23.08 3.96 -12.12
CA LEU A 56 23.14 5.35 -12.53
C LEU A 56 24.49 5.99 -12.19
N VAL A 57 25.05 5.70 -11.00
CA VAL A 57 26.34 6.25 -10.55
C VAL A 57 27.49 5.92 -11.53
N PRO A 58 27.78 4.64 -11.86
CA PRO A 58 28.87 4.33 -12.78
C PRO A 58 28.60 4.82 -14.20
N LEU A 59 27.34 4.84 -14.65
CA LEU A 59 26.98 5.38 -15.97
C LEU A 59 27.30 6.87 -16.08
N LEU A 60 26.94 7.67 -15.07
CA LEU A 60 27.26 9.10 -15.04
C LEU A 60 28.78 9.35 -15.04
N TRP A 61 29.55 8.50 -14.36
CA TRP A 61 31.01 8.60 -14.38
C TRP A 61 31.62 8.28 -15.76
N ILE A 62 31.09 7.27 -16.46
CA ILE A 62 31.61 6.84 -17.77
C ILE A 62 31.25 7.85 -18.88
N PHE A 63 30.01 8.35 -18.87
CA PHE A 63 29.46 9.16 -19.95
C PHE A 63 29.48 10.67 -19.67
N GLY A 64 29.47 11.08 -18.40
CA GLY A 64 29.44 12.46 -17.96
C GLY A 64 30.51 13.33 -18.62
N PRO A 65 31.80 12.96 -18.50
CA PRO A 65 32.89 13.73 -19.09
C PRO A 65 32.93 13.69 -20.62
N LYS A 66 32.30 12.71 -21.27
CA LYS A 66 32.43 12.46 -22.71
C LYS A 66 31.38 13.21 -23.54
N SER A 67 30.22 13.54 -22.98
CA SER A 67 29.18 14.29 -23.67
C SER A 67 28.26 15.03 -22.69
N PRO A 68 28.43 16.37 -22.56
CA PRO A 68 27.53 17.21 -21.78
C PRO A 68 26.07 17.16 -22.28
N VAL A 69 25.89 16.95 -23.58
CA VAL A 69 24.57 16.83 -24.22
C VAL A 69 23.89 15.53 -23.79
N LEU A 70 24.61 14.39 -23.82
CA LEU A 70 24.06 13.11 -23.38
C LEU A 70 23.71 13.14 -21.90
N THR A 71 24.54 13.79 -21.08
CA THR A 71 24.31 13.94 -19.63
C THR A 71 23.08 14.80 -19.34
N SER A 72 22.93 15.91 -20.05
CA SER A 72 21.75 16.78 -19.96
C SER A 72 20.48 16.05 -20.40
N LEU A 73 20.55 15.26 -21.49
CA LEU A 73 19.42 14.45 -21.95
C LEU A 73 19.05 13.36 -20.95
N LEU A 74 20.05 12.70 -20.34
CA LEU A 74 19.84 11.71 -19.28
C LEU A 74 19.15 12.34 -18.06
N GLY A 75 19.58 13.54 -17.66
CA GLY A 75 18.96 14.32 -16.60
C GLY A 75 17.51 14.70 -16.91
N LEU A 76 17.24 15.11 -18.16
CA LEU A 76 15.89 15.46 -18.61
C LEU A 76 14.95 14.25 -18.64
N VAL A 77 15.42 13.11 -19.20
CA VAL A 77 14.66 11.85 -19.22
C VAL A 77 14.40 11.35 -17.81
N ALA A 78 15.41 11.45 -16.93
CA ALA A 78 15.26 11.14 -15.51
C ALA A 78 14.18 12.02 -14.86
N GLY A 79 14.21 13.33 -15.10
CA GLY A 79 13.31 14.32 -14.51
C GLY A 79 11.86 14.28 -15.00
N CYS A 80 11.62 14.10 -16.31
CA CYS A 80 10.30 14.31 -16.90
C CYS A 80 9.41 13.06 -16.98
N GLY A 81 9.98 11.86 -17.13
CA GLY A 81 9.18 10.65 -17.39
C GLY A 81 9.63 9.40 -16.64
N ALA A 82 10.94 9.20 -16.48
CA ALA A 82 11.46 7.98 -15.87
C ALA A 82 11.04 7.85 -14.40
N ILE A 83 11.05 8.94 -13.63
CA ILE A 83 10.60 8.99 -12.24
C ILE A 83 9.15 8.49 -12.08
N TYR A 84 8.24 8.96 -12.94
CA TYR A 84 6.84 8.53 -12.91
C TYR A 84 6.70 7.07 -13.34
N ALA A 85 7.39 6.66 -14.41
CA ALA A 85 7.37 5.29 -14.89
C ALA A 85 7.88 4.30 -13.82
N LEU A 86 8.99 4.63 -13.15
CA LEU A 86 9.55 3.86 -12.04
C LEU A 86 8.56 3.73 -10.87
N GLY A 87 7.89 4.83 -10.51
CA GLY A 87 6.86 4.80 -9.48
C GLY A 87 5.64 3.94 -9.85
N SER A 88 5.21 4.00 -11.11
CA SER A 88 4.13 3.17 -11.65
C SER A 88 4.49 1.68 -11.63
N VAL A 89 5.70 1.33 -12.07
CA VAL A 89 6.21 -0.06 -12.04
C VAL A 89 6.32 -0.56 -10.60
N ALA A 90 6.88 0.23 -9.68
CA ALA A 90 6.99 -0.14 -8.27
C ALA A 90 5.62 -0.40 -7.64
N ARG A 91 4.63 0.45 -7.92
CA ARG A 91 3.24 0.27 -7.47
C ARG A 91 2.60 -0.99 -8.07
N GLY A 92 2.76 -1.20 -9.38
CA GLY A 92 2.20 -2.36 -10.08
C GLY A 92 2.75 -3.68 -9.52
N ARG A 93 4.07 -3.76 -9.30
CA ARG A 93 4.72 -4.91 -8.65
C ARG A 93 4.28 -5.05 -7.20
N GLY A 94 4.20 -3.95 -6.46
CA GLY A 94 3.72 -3.92 -5.08
C GLY A 94 2.31 -4.51 -4.94
N LYS A 95 1.39 -4.11 -5.81
CA LYS A 95 0.02 -4.65 -5.82
C LYS A 95 -0.03 -6.17 -6.08
N ARG A 96 0.72 -6.65 -7.08
CA ARG A 96 0.83 -8.08 -7.37
C ARG A 96 1.42 -8.87 -6.20
N LEU A 97 2.35 -8.28 -5.46
CA LEU A 97 2.92 -8.89 -4.26
C LEU A 97 1.88 -8.94 -3.13
N GLU A 98 1.13 -7.87 -2.88
CA GLU A 98 0.06 -7.87 -1.89
C GLU A 98 -1.01 -8.91 -2.17
N ASP A 99 -1.40 -9.12 -3.43
CA ASP A 99 -2.36 -10.19 -3.78
C ASP A 99 -1.85 -11.59 -3.40
N LYS A 100 -0.53 -11.81 -3.37
CA LYS A 100 0.08 -13.05 -2.89
C LYS A 100 0.10 -13.09 -1.36
N LEU A 101 0.66 -12.05 -0.75
CA LEU A 101 0.78 -11.94 0.71
C LEU A 101 -0.58 -12.04 1.42
N VAL A 102 -1.63 -11.44 0.87
CA VAL A 102 -2.99 -11.50 1.42
C VAL A 102 -3.55 -12.92 1.40
N LYS A 103 -3.20 -13.73 0.40
CA LYS A 103 -3.57 -15.16 0.38
C LYS A 103 -2.80 -15.92 1.45
N ASP A 104 -1.51 -15.63 1.60
CA ASP A 104 -0.64 -16.28 2.58
C ASP A 104 -1.05 -15.93 4.02
N TRP A 105 -1.47 -14.69 4.27
CA TRP A 105 -2.00 -14.26 5.58
C TRP A 105 -3.45 -14.72 5.81
N GLY A 106 -4.12 -15.23 4.78
CA GLY A 106 -5.52 -15.64 4.83
C GLY A 106 -6.51 -14.47 4.91
N GLY A 107 -6.14 -13.26 4.51
CA GLY A 107 -7.01 -12.07 4.51
C GLY A 107 -6.25 -10.75 4.55
N MET A 108 -6.96 -9.65 4.26
CA MET A 108 -6.40 -8.30 4.41
C MET A 108 -6.16 -7.99 5.90
N PRO A 109 -5.09 -7.29 6.29
CA PRO A 109 -4.85 -6.91 7.69
C PRO A 109 -6.03 -6.20 8.37
N THR A 110 -6.83 -5.43 7.61
CA THR A 110 -8.08 -4.80 8.08
C THR A 110 -9.18 -5.78 8.44
N THR A 111 -9.21 -6.95 7.81
CA THR A 111 -10.09 -8.07 8.14
C THR A 111 -9.52 -8.85 9.32
N LEU A 112 -8.23 -9.18 9.25
CA LEU A 112 -7.55 -10.00 10.27
C LEU A 112 -7.65 -9.39 11.66
N ILE A 113 -7.41 -8.09 11.79
CA ILE A 113 -7.42 -7.37 13.07
C ILE A 113 -8.78 -7.42 13.79
N LEU A 114 -9.88 -7.64 13.05
CA LEU A 114 -11.23 -7.75 13.61
C LEU A 114 -11.60 -9.17 14.05
N ARG A 115 -10.89 -10.19 13.56
CA ARG A 115 -11.14 -11.59 13.94
C ARG A 115 -10.93 -11.78 15.43
N HIS A 116 -11.80 -12.53 16.09
CA HIS A 116 -11.69 -12.86 17.51
C HIS A 116 -10.38 -13.58 17.84
N ARG A 117 -9.90 -14.44 16.94
CA ARG A 117 -8.65 -15.21 17.10
C ARG A 117 -7.35 -14.42 16.91
N ASP A 118 -7.39 -13.23 16.31
CA ASP A 118 -6.19 -12.43 16.05
C ASP A 118 -5.70 -11.73 17.33
N THR A 119 -4.40 -11.75 17.61
CA THR A 119 -3.85 -11.23 18.88
C THR A 119 -3.19 -9.86 18.76
N PHE A 120 -3.30 -9.17 17.61
CA PHE A 120 -2.70 -7.86 17.43
C PHE A 120 -3.33 -6.80 18.35
N LEU A 121 -4.66 -6.83 18.49
CA LEU A 121 -5.40 -5.99 19.43
C LEU A 121 -5.67 -6.73 20.74
N ASP A 122 -5.60 -5.99 21.85
CA ASP A 122 -6.10 -6.47 23.13
C ASP A 122 -7.64 -6.67 23.08
N GLY A 123 -8.15 -7.53 23.97
CA GLY A 123 -9.57 -7.87 24.00
C GLY A 123 -10.50 -6.68 24.24
N VAL A 124 -10.06 -5.66 25.00
CA VAL A 124 -10.86 -4.47 25.30
C VAL A 124 -10.96 -3.57 24.07
N SER A 125 -9.84 -3.31 23.39
CA SER A 125 -9.84 -2.53 22.15
C SER A 125 -10.62 -3.21 21.03
N LYS A 126 -10.51 -4.53 20.89
CA LYS A 126 -11.27 -5.29 19.89
C LYS A 126 -12.77 -5.22 20.15
N LYS A 127 -13.19 -5.46 21.39
CA LYS A 127 -14.60 -5.33 21.80
C LYS A 127 -15.13 -3.93 21.52
N ARG A 128 -14.36 -2.89 21.88
CA ARG A 128 -14.72 -1.50 21.59
C ARG A 128 -14.95 -1.27 20.08
N TYR A 129 -14.07 -1.77 19.21
CA TYR A 129 -14.25 -1.62 17.76
C TYR A 129 -15.46 -2.38 17.24
N HIS A 130 -15.73 -3.59 17.74
CA HIS A 130 -16.94 -4.35 17.39
C HIS A 130 -18.21 -3.59 17.81
N ASP A 131 -18.23 -3.02 19.02
CA ASP A 131 -19.34 -2.20 19.53
C ASP A 131 -19.53 -0.92 18.70
N GLU A 132 -18.44 -0.25 18.33
CA GLU A 132 -18.48 0.93 17.45
C GLU A 132 -18.98 0.61 16.04
N ILE A 133 -18.56 -0.52 15.45
CA ILE A 133 -19.07 -1.00 14.15
C ILE A 133 -20.59 -1.22 14.23
N LYS A 134 -21.06 -1.90 15.29
CA LYS A 134 -22.50 -2.12 15.51
C LYS A 134 -23.25 -0.80 15.69
N ALA A 135 -22.71 0.13 16.47
CA ALA A 135 -23.37 1.38 16.80
C ALA A 135 -23.40 2.37 15.63
N LYS A 136 -22.26 2.57 14.95
CA LYS A 136 -22.08 3.60 13.91
C LYS A 136 -22.36 3.09 12.50
N LEU A 137 -21.92 1.87 12.16
CA LEU A 137 -22.08 1.30 10.82
C LEU A 137 -23.36 0.46 10.69
N LYS A 138 -24.04 0.16 11.81
CA LYS A 138 -25.28 -0.66 11.86
C LYS A 138 -25.09 -2.06 11.28
N ILE A 139 -23.88 -2.59 11.38
CA ILE A 139 -23.52 -3.94 10.96
C ILE A 139 -23.45 -4.82 12.20
N VAL A 140 -24.15 -5.96 12.19
CA VAL A 140 -24.06 -6.95 13.25
C VAL A 140 -22.72 -7.65 13.12
N VAL A 141 -21.86 -7.49 14.12
CA VAL A 141 -20.55 -8.13 14.16
C VAL A 141 -20.71 -9.55 14.72
N PRO A 142 -20.15 -10.58 14.07
CA PRO A 142 -20.25 -11.96 14.55
C PRO A 142 -19.55 -12.14 15.90
N THR A 143 -20.10 -13.02 16.72
CA THR A 143 -19.51 -13.50 17.97
C THR A 143 -18.35 -14.47 17.71
N ALA A 144 -17.56 -14.77 18.75
CA ALA A 144 -16.46 -15.73 18.63
C ALA A 144 -16.92 -17.15 18.24
N GLY A 145 -18.12 -17.55 18.69
CA GLY A 145 -18.73 -18.84 18.30
C GLY A 145 -19.13 -18.85 16.83
N GLU A 146 -19.86 -17.82 16.38
CA GLU A 146 -20.27 -17.69 14.97
C GLU A 146 -19.06 -17.60 14.02
N GLU A 147 -17.98 -16.91 14.42
CA GLU A 147 -16.73 -16.90 13.65
C GLU A 147 -16.09 -18.29 13.54
N ALA A 148 -16.11 -19.07 14.62
CA ALA A 148 -15.54 -20.42 14.63
C ALA A 148 -16.37 -21.39 13.76
N GLU A 149 -17.69 -21.25 13.78
CA GLU A 149 -18.61 -22.07 12.96
C GLU A 149 -18.53 -21.74 11.47
N ASN A 150 -18.45 -20.45 11.10
CA ASN A 150 -18.33 -20.03 9.72
C ASN A 150 -17.36 -18.84 9.54
N PRO A 151 -16.04 -19.11 9.46
CA PRO A 151 -15.03 -18.07 9.31
C PRO A 151 -15.20 -17.21 8.04
N GLY A 152 -15.71 -17.79 6.95
CA GLY A 152 -15.92 -17.08 5.69
C GLY A 152 -17.02 -16.02 5.77
N ALA A 153 -18.16 -16.38 6.36
CA ALA A 153 -19.26 -15.43 6.57
C ALA A 153 -18.88 -14.32 7.56
N ALA A 154 -18.07 -14.64 8.57
CA ALA A 154 -17.53 -13.65 9.48
C ALA A 154 -16.58 -12.67 8.76
N ASP A 155 -15.67 -13.18 7.92
CA ASP A 155 -14.77 -12.37 7.11
C ASP A 155 -15.52 -11.44 6.15
N ASP A 156 -16.59 -11.91 5.50
CA ASP A 156 -17.43 -11.09 4.64
C ASP A 156 -18.04 -9.90 5.40
N THR A 157 -18.46 -10.13 6.64
CA THR A 157 -18.97 -9.07 7.53
C THR A 157 -17.88 -8.06 7.89
N TYR A 158 -16.68 -8.51 8.25
CA TYR A 158 -15.54 -7.64 8.54
C TYR A 158 -15.08 -6.84 7.31
N ILE A 159 -15.07 -7.46 6.13
CA ILE A 159 -14.77 -6.81 4.85
C ILE A 159 -15.83 -5.74 4.54
N GLY A 160 -17.11 -6.05 4.74
CA GLY A 160 -18.23 -5.13 4.59
C GLY A 160 -18.09 -3.89 5.50
N ALA A 161 -17.85 -4.12 6.79
CA ALA A 161 -17.64 -3.04 7.76
C ALA A 161 -16.44 -2.16 7.40
N THR A 162 -15.31 -2.78 7.05
CA THR A 162 -14.11 -2.06 6.61
C THR A 162 -14.37 -1.22 5.36
N ARG A 163 -15.07 -1.78 4.35
CA ARG A 163 -15.41 -1.06 3.12
C ARG A 163 -16.26 0.17 3.41
N HIS A 164 -17.31 0.01 4.20
CA HIS A 164 -18.19 1.10 4.57
C HIS A 164 -17.46 2.18 5.37
N LEU A 165 -16.63 1.79 6.33
CA LEU A 165 -15.79 2.73 7.08
C LEU A 165 -14.83 3.51 6.18
N ARG A 166 -14.20 2.85 5.21
CA ARG A 166 -13.32 3.53 4.23
C ARG A 166 -14.08 4.55 3.39
N GLU A 167 -15.34 4.31 3.06
CA GLU A 167 -16.19 5.25 2.34
C GLU A 167 -16.51 6.48 3.19
N LEU A 168 -16.89 6.28 4.44
CA LEU A 168 -17.20 7.36 5.40
C LEU A 168 -15.96 8.20 5.76
N THR A 169 -14.77 7.63 5.64
CA THR A 169 -13.49 8.28 5.95
C THR A 169 -12.78 8.83 4.71
N ARG A 170 -13.45 8.84 3.54
CA ARG A 170 -12.91 9.46 2.31
C ARG A 170 -12.77 10.96 2.49
N GLY A 171 -11.55 11.46 2.34
CA GLY A 171 -11.23 12.89 2.37
C GLY A 171 -9.92 13.18 3.08
N LYS A 172 -9.51 14.46 3.08
CA LYS A 172 -8.24 14.91 3.68
C LYS A 172 -8.27 15.04 5.21
N ALA A 173 -9.39 14.71 5.85
CA ALA A 173 -9.61 14.97 7.29
C ALA A 173 -8.75 14.08 8.22
N ASN A 174 -8.22 12.95 7.74
CA ASN A 174 -7.46 12.00 8.56
C ASN A 174 -5.99 11.93 8.14
N ALA A 175 -5.21 12.96 8.48
CA ALA A 175 -3.78 13.04 8.13
C ALA A 175 -2.96 11.86 8.69
N LEU A 176 -3.29 11.37 9.89
CA LEU A 176 -2.64 10.19 10.47
C LEU A 176 -2.95 8.91 9.68
N LEU A 177 -4.21 8.69 9.29
CA LEU A 177 -4.61 7.55 8.46
C LEU A 177 -3.91 7.59 7.10
N LEU A 178 -3.80 8.78 6.50
CA LEU A 178 -3.09 8.97 5.24
C LEU A 178 -1.60 8.61 5.40
N LYS A 179 -0.95 9.04 6.49
CA LYS A 179 0.44 8.71 6.79
C LYS A 179 0.67 7.20 6.89
N GLU A 180 -0.18 6.47 7.62
CA GLU A 180 -0.03 5.02 7.73
C GLU A 180 -0.33 4.29 6.42
N ASN A 181 -1.27 4.79 5.61
CA ASN A 181 -1.51 4.26 4.26
C ASN A 181 -0.30 4.45 3.33
N ILE A 182 0.37 5.62 3.41
CA ILE A 182 1.64 5.88 2.69
C ILE A 182 2.71 4.91 3.14
N ALA A 183 2.86 4.71 4.45
CA ALA A 183 3.88 3.84 5.01
C ALA A 183 3.64 2.37 4.60
N TYR A 184 2.41 1.87 4.72
CA TYR A 184 2.05 0.53 4.24
C TYR A 184 2.34 0.36 2.74
N GLY A 185 1.92 1.33 1.91
CA GLY A 185 2.20 1.33 0.47
C GLY A 185 3.70 1.34 0.15
N PHE A 186 4.49 2.12 0.89
CA PHE A 186 5.94 2.18 0.77
C PHE A 186 6.60 0.82 1.04
N HIS A 187 6.33 0.21 2.20
CA HIS A 187 6.95 -1.06 2.59
C HIS A 187 6.62 -2.19 1.59
N ARG A 188 5.36 -2.27 1.15
CA ARG A 188 4.95 -3.24 0.13
C ARG A 188 5.67 -3.03 -1.20
N ASN A 189 5.77 -1.78 -1.65
CA ASN A 189 6.45 -1.45 -2.91
C ASN A 189 7.95 -1.71 -2.83
N MET A 190 8.59 -1.39 -1.70
CA MET A 190 10.01 -1.72 -1.43
C MET A 190 10.25 -3.22 -1.50
N LEU A 191 9.45 -4.02 -0.80
CA LEU A 191 9.57 -5.47 -0.81
C LEU A 191 9.40 -6.05 -2.22
N ALA A 192 8.46 -5.52 -3.02
CA ALA A 192 8.24 -5.99 -4.39
C ALA A 192 9.37 -5.59 -5.37
N MET A 193 10.09 -4.52 -5.07
CA MET A 193 11.25 -4.06 -5.84
C MET A 193 12.55 -4.72 -5.38
N ARG A 194 12.60 -5.25 -4.15
CA ARG A 194 13.78 -5.93 -3.56
C ARG A 194 14.55 -6.85 -4.53
N PRO A 195 13.95 -7.82 -5.23
CA PRO A 195 14.72 -8.69 -6.14
C PRO A 195 15.38 -7.93 -7.29
N VAL A 196 14.71 -6.90 -7.83
CA VAL A 196 15.27 -6.07 -8.90
C VAL A 196 16.37 -5.16 -8.34
N GLY A 197 16.14 -4.57 -7.16
CA GLY A 197 17.11 -3.74 -6.45
C GLY A 197 18.39 -4.49 -6.08
N MET A 198 18.26 -5.74 -5.61
CA MET A 198 19.42 -6.60 -5.34
C MET A 198 20.19 -6.92 -6.63
N LEU A 199 19.48 -7.24 -7.72
CA LEU A 199 20.12 -7.50 -9.01
C LEU A 199 20.90 -6.28 -9.52
N THR A 200 20.31 -5.09 -9.47
CA THR A 200 21.01 -3.86 -9.89
C THR A 200 22.18 -3.53 -8.99
N CYS A 201 22.10 -3.80 -7.68
CA CYS A 201 23.25 -3.69 -6.77
C CYS A 201 24.37 -4.66 -7.13
N LEU A 202 24.06 -5.93 -7.43
CA LEU A 202 25.06 -6.91 -7.85
C LEU A 202 25.77 -6.49 -9.15
N LEU A 203 25.00 -6.02 -10.13
CA LEU A 203 25.57 -5.46 -11.36
C LEU A 203 26.42 -4.21 -11.09
N GLY A 204 25.95 -3.32 -10.19
CA GLY A 204 26.70 -2.15 -9.75
C GLY A 204 28.03 -2.52 -9.09
N ILE A 205 28.07 -3.59 -8.27
CA ILE A 205 29.30 -4.11 -7.67
C ILE A 205 30.26 -4.59 -8.76
N VAL A 206 29.78 -5.37 -9.73
CA VAL A 206 30.61 -5.82 -10.86
C VAL A 206 31.20 -4.63 -11.61
N LEU A 207 30.38 -3.62 -11.94
CA LEU A 207 30.85 -2.40 -12.60
C LEU A 207 31.86 -1.63 -11.75
N GLY A 208 31.63 -1.53 -10.44
CA GLY A 208 32.56 -0.90 -9.50
C GLY A 208 33.92 -1.59 -9.47
N LEU A 209 33.94 -2.93 -9.41
CA LEU A 209 35.18 -3.72 -9.43
C LEU A 209 35.97 -3.51 -10.74
N LEU A 210 35.27 -3.41 -11.87
CA LEU A 210 35.88 -3.15 -13.17
C LEU A 210 36.43 -1.71 -13.27
N LEU A 211 35.66 -0.72 -12.83
CA LEU A 211 36.07 0.70 -12.84
C LEU A 211 37.24 0.97 -11.89
N SER A 212 37.30 0.27 -10.77
CA SER A 212 38.42 0.32 -9.83
C SER A 212 39.65 -0.46 -10.29
N LYS A 213 39.59 -1.17 -11.41
CA LYS A 213 40.64 -2.09 -11.89
C LYS A 213 41.00 -3.20 -10.88
N ILE A 214 40.15 -3.43 -9.88
CA ILE A 214 40.26 -4.53 -8.92
C ILE A 214 40.04 -5.85 -9.67
N ALA A 215 39.03 -5.89 -10.54
CA ALA A 215 38.81 -6.98 -11.47
C ALA A 215 39.11 -6.50 -12.90
N GLN A 216 39.90 -7.27 -13.63
CA GLN A 216 40.20 -7.01 -15.04
C GLN A 216 39.76 -8.22 -15.86
N ILE A 217 39.18 -8.00 -17.03
CA ILE A 217 38.69 -9.09 -17.90
C ILE A 217 39.80 -9.57 -18.85
N ARG A 218 40.75 -8.69 -19.21
CA ARG A 218 41.83 -8.97 -20.17
C ARG A 218 43.17 -8.35 -19.70
N PRO A 219 44.08 -9.13 -19.08
CA PRO A 219 43.92 -10.51 -18.62
C PRO A 219 42.92 -10.63 -17.45
N LEU A 220 42.39 -11.83 -17.20
CA LEU A 220 41.57 -12.09 -16.01
C LEU A 220 42.47 -12.03 -14.77
N LYS A 221 42.53 -10.87 -14.12
CA LYS A 221 43.34 -10.63 -12.92
C LYS A 221 42.49 -9.98 -11.85
N PHE A 222 42.72 -10.41 -10.61
CA PHE A 222 42.27 -9.71 -9.41
C PHE A 222 43.46 -9.01 -8.77
N ASP A 223 43.35 -7.70 -8.58
CA ASP A 223 44.39 -6.86 -8.02
C ASP A 223 43.92 -6.27 -6.69
N ALA A 224 44.37 -6.88 -5.59
CA ALA A 224 43.97 -6.51 -4.24
C ALA A 224 44.58 -5.18 -3.78
N ASP A 225 45.64 -4.67 -4.42
CA ASP A 225 46.24 -3.39 -4.04
C ASP A 225 45.28 -2.23 -4.38
N ASN A 226 44.48 -2.41 -5.43
CA ASN A 226 43.42 -1.48 -5.81
C ASN A 226 42.21 -1.50 -4.85
N LEU A 227 42.12 -2.43 -3.87
CA LEU A 227 41.09 -2.35 -2.83
C LEU A 227 41.33 -1.17 -1.87
N LEU A 228 42.60 -0.86 -1.61
CA LEU A 228 43.01 0.25 -0.72
C LEU A 228 42.95 1.60 -1.44
N SER A 229 42.95 1.60 -2.77
CA SER A 229 42.92 2.81 -3.60
C SER A 229 42.03 2.66 -4.86
N PRO A 230 40.73 2.36 -4.71
CA PRO A 230 39.83 1.95 -5.80
C PRO A 230 39.50 3.05 -6.84
N GLY A 231 40.13 4.21 -6.75
CA GLY A 231 39.77 5.42 -7.49
C GLY A 231 38.37 5.95 -7.11
N ALA A 232 38.13 7.23 -7.37
CA ALA A 232 36.88 7.87 -6.98
C ALA A 232 35.65 7.23 -7.66
N ALA A 233 35.72 6.93 -8.95
CA ALA A 233 34.61 6.40 -9.73
C ALA A 233 34.19 4.98 -9.30
N GLY A 234 35.15 4.06 -9.23
CA GLY A 234 34.86 2.68 -8.84
C GLY A 234 34.61 2.52 -7.34
N GLY A 235 35.36 3.22 -6.49
CA GLY A 235 35.16 3.23 -5.04
C GLY A 235 33.77 3.72 -4.63
N MET A 236 33.30 4.85 -5.16
CA MET A 236 31.95 5.34 -4.86
C MET A 236 30.86 4.41 -5.39
N THR A 237 31.05 3.84 -6.58
CA THR A 237 30.12 2.86 -7.15
C THR A 237 29.97 1.64 -6.23
N LEU A 238 31.10 1.11 -5.74
CA LEU A 238 31.12 0.00 -4.79
C LEU A 238 30.42 0.34 -3.48
N VAL A 239 30.76 1.48 -2.87
CA VAL A 239 30.13 1.92 -1.61
C VAL A 239 28.63 2.05 -1.76
N VAL A 240 28.14 2.72 -2.81
CA VAL A 240 26.71 2.89 -3.06
C VAL A 240 26.03 1.54 -3.29
N ALA A 241 26.59 0.68 -4.13
CA ALA A 241 25.99 -0.60 -4.46
C ALA A 241 25.95 -1.56 -3.26
N ILE A 242 27.02 -1.61 -2.46
CA ILE A 242 27.09 -2.44 -1.25
C ILE A 242 26.13 -1.90 -0.17
N ALA A 243 26.12 -0.59 0.09
CA ALA A 243 25.23 0.01 1.07
C ALA A 243 23.75 -0.23 0.70
N LEU A 244 23.40 -0.07 -0.57
CA LEU A 244 22.04 -0.35 -1.04
C LEU A 244 21.70 -1.84 -1.00
N LEU A 245 22.65 -2.74 -1.28
CA LEU A 245 22.43 -4.18 -1.15
C LEU A 245 22.03 -4.55 0.29
N PHE A 246 22.75 -4.03 1.29
CA PHE A 246 22.38 -4.20 2.70
C PHE A 246 21.04 -3.54 3.04
N PHE A 247 20.75 -2.36 2.47
CA PHE A 247 19.47 -1.69 2.67
C PHE A 247 18.29 -2.51 2.13
N TRP A 248 18.43 -3.12 0.95
CA TRP A 248 17.38 -3.99 0.38
C TRP A 248 17.11 -5.23 1.23
N TRP A 249 18.10 -5.72 1.98
CA TRP A 249 17.95 -6.86 2.89
C TRP A 249 16.97 -6.59 4.04
N HIS A 250 16.81 -5.33 4.44
CA HIS A 250 15.95 -4.95 5.56
C HIS A 250 14.47 -5.27 5.34
N PHE A 251 13.99 -5.27 4.08
CA PHE A 251 12.58 -5.38 3.76
C PHE A 251 12.11 -6.85 3.69
N ASN A 252 11.09 -7.18 4.48
CA ASN A 252 10.49 -8.51 4.57
C ASN A 252 8.97 -8.47 4.69
N ASP A 253 8.35 -9.64 4.51
CA ASP A 253 6.90 -9.83 4.47
C ASP A 253 6.23 -9.50 5.81
N ASP A 254 6.87 -9.82 6.94
CA ASP A 254 6.35 -9.56 8.29
C ASP A 254 6.24 -8.06 8.58
N GLN A 255 7.22 -7.27 8.15
CA GLN A 255 7.15 -5.81 8.26
C GLN A 255 5.97 -5.24 7.47
N VAL A 256 5.73 -5.74 6.25
CA VAL A 256 4.58 -5.30 5.44
C VAL A 256 3.29 -5.66 6.14
N ARG A 257 3.18 -6.87 6.69
CA ARG A 257 2.01 -7.32 7.46
C ARG A 257 1.78 -6.40 8.67
N ARG A 258 2.81 -6.13 9.47
CA ARG A 258 2.74 -5.25 10.64
C ARG A 258 2.29 -3.83 10.27
N MET A 259 2.84 -3.25 9.22
CA MET A 259 2.40 -1.93 8.73
C MET A 259 0.94 -1.94 8.26
N GLY A 260 0.49 -3.07 7.71
CA GLY A 260 -0.91 -3.28 7.37
C GLY A 260 -1.83 -3.29 8.59
N TYR A 261 -1.42 -3.93 9.69
CA TYR A 261 -2.16 -3.89 10.97
C TYR A 261 -2.18 -2.49 11.58
N VAL A 262 -1.05 -1.76 11.56
CA VAL A 262 -0.99 -0.38 12.05
C VAL A 262 -1.94 0.52 11.26
N TYR A 263 -1.96 0.39 9.93
CA TYR A 263 -2.94 1.09 9.09
C TYR A 263 -4.38 0.71 9.46
N ALA A 264 -4.65 -0.58 9.64
CA ALA A 264 -5.98 -1.07 10.00
C ALA A 264 -6.46 -0.53 11.35
N GLU A 265 -5.60 -0.54 12.36
CA GLU A 265 -5.90 0.04 13.67
C GLU A 265 -6.24 1.53 13.55
N ARG A 266 -5.41 2.32 12.85
CA ARG A 266 -5.71 3.75 12.61
C ARG A 266 -7.01 3.96 11.85
N LEU A 267 -7.36 3.06 10.93
CA LEU A 267 -8.63 3.12 10.23
C LEU A 267 -9.79 2.95 11.21
N PHE A 268 -9.74 1.97 12.11
CA PHE A 268 -10.80 1.77 13.09
C PHE A 268 -10.86 2.88 14.15
N GLU A 269 -9.72 3.41 14.59
CA GLU A 269 -9.70 4.58 15.48
C GLU A 269 -10.39 5.81 14.88
N SER A 270 -10.36 5.96 13.55
CA SER A 270 -11.00 7.08 12.88
C SER A 270 -12.53 7.07 13.02
N MET A 271 -13.15 5.95 13.40
CA MET A 271 -14.60 5.87 13.70
C MET A 271 -15.06 6.89 14.75
N LYS A 272 -14.17 7.28 15.68
CA LYS A 272 -14.44 8.32 16.68
C LYS A 272 -14.79 9.67 16.05
N SER A 273 -14.18 9.99 14.92
CA SER A 273 -14.41 11.25 14.18
C SER A 273 -15.72 11.28 13.39
N LEU A 274 -16.39 10.13 13.23
CA LEU A 274 -17.63 10.05 12.47
C LEU A 274 -18.81 10.61 13.28
N PRO A 275 -19.62 11.52 12.70
CA PRO A 275 -20.79 12.07 13.37
C PRO A 275 -21.78 10.96 13.70
N THR A 276 -22.19 10.88 14.97
CA THR A 276 -23.26 9.96 15.38
C THR A 276 -24.56 10.48 14.80
N LYS A 277 -25.15 9.78 13.82
CA LYS A 277 -26.44 10.15 13.24
C LYS A 277 -27.48 10.17 14.38
N ARG A 278 -27.90 11.37 14.78
CA ARG A 278 -28.88 11.61 15.86
C ARG A 278 -30.18 10.90 15.43
N GLN A 279 -30.68 9.98 16.25
CA GLN A 279 -31.99 9.37 16.02
C GLN A 279 -33.02 10.51 16.03
N ASN A 280 -33.72 10.71 14.90
CA ASN A 280 -34.85 11.64 14.87
C ASN A 280 -35.87 11.13 15.88
N LYS A 281 -36.16 11.97 16.88
CA LYS A 281 -37.15 11.75 17.93
C LYS A 281 -38.50 11.52 17.24
N ALA A 282 -39.17 10.44 17.64
CA ALA A 282 -40.39 9.89 17.07
C ALA A 282 -41.45 10.94 16.71
N GLU A 283 -42.12 10.71 15.57
CA GLU A 283 -43.35 11.37 15.16
C GLU A 283 -44.35 11.42 16.33
N LYS A 284 -44.84 12.64 16.60
CA LYS A 284 -45.94 12.87 17.54
C LYS A 284 -47.21 12.29 16.90
N PRO A 285 -48.00 11.45 17.59
CA PRO A 285 -49.21 10.89 16.99
C PRO A 285 -50.22 12.01 16.71
N LEU A 286 -50.80 12.02 15.51
CA LEU A 286 -52.00 12.79 15.21
C LEU A 286 -53.14 12.28 16.10
N GLN A 287 -53.54 13.10 17.08
CA GLN A 287 -54.83 12.95 17.74
C GLN A 287 -55.90 13.37 16.74
N GLY A 288 -56.73 12.40 16.34
CA GLY A 288 -58.00 12.68 15.71
C GLY A 288 -59.00 13.13 16.77
N GLU A 289 -59.71 14.21 16.47
CA GLU A 289 -61.02 14.48 17.08
C GLU A 289 -62.00 14.74 15.95
N ALA A 290 -62.93 13.79 15.79
CA ALA A 290 -64.16 13.97 15.05
C ALA A 290 -65.30 14.11 16.07
N SER A 291 -66.14 15.12 15.80
CA SER A 291 -67.57 15.29 16.12
C SER A 291 -68.05 15.38 17.59
N GLU A 292 -68.67 16.53 17.92
CA GLU A 292 -70.05 16.75 18.42
C GLU A 292 -70.09 18.16 19.08
N GLY A 293 -71.10 19.02 18.95
CA GLY A 293 -72.44 18.93 18.42
C GLY A 293 -73.12 20.32 18.53
N ALA A 294 -74.19 20.50 17.77
CA ALA A 294 -74.99 21.70 17.66
C ALA A 294 -75.74 22.08 18.96
N LYS A 295 -75.87 23.40 19.21
CA LYS A 295 -77.01 24.02 19.90
C LYS A 295 -77.24 25.43 19.35
N THR A 296 -78.22 25.53 18.47
CA THR A 296 -79.22 26.62 18.36
C THR A 296 -80.53 25.95 18.01
#